data_AF-A0A4R6L636-F1
#
_entry.id   AF-A0A4R6L636-F1
#
_cell.length_a   1.000
_cell.length_b   1.000
_cell.length_c   1.000
_cell.angle_alpha   90.00
_cell.angle_beta   90.00
_cell.angle_gamma   90.00
#
_symmetry.space_group_name_H-M   'P 1'
#
loop_
_entity.id
_entity.type
_entity.pdbx_description
1 polymer ?
#
loop_
_entity_poly.entity_id
_entity_poly.type
_entity_poly.pdbx_seq_one_letter_code
_entity_poly.pdbx_strand_id
1 'polypeptide(L)'
;MIGVTGSTGQLGSRIVAQLTGVPLRLIVRDPARAPSVPGASVAQAAYGEHAALLSAFDGVDVLMLLSASESADRVALHKATVDAAVAAGVQRIVYTSFVGAAPGATFTFARDHWHTEEHIRSTGVDFTFLRDNMYLDFIPGFVGSDGVIRGPAGDGRVAAVARDDVAAVAARVLTESGHNGATYDLTGPSAFTLAEAAAVLTAAWGRKVRYEAETLDEAYRSRESYGAPPWEVAGWVTSYAAIASGELGNVSTAVADITGRQPIGLEEYVGRG
;
A
#
# COMPACT_ATOMS: atom_id res chain seq x y z
N MET A 1 -23.51 -3.32 1.69
CA MET A 1 -22.68 -2.71 2.75
C MET A 1 -21.22 -2.88 2.39
N ILE A 2 -20.38 -1.87 2.67
CA ILE A 2 -18.92 -1.92 2.46
C ILE A 2 -18.21 -2.09 3.80
N GLY A 3 -17.36 -3.12 3.91
CA GLY A 3 -16.47 -3.32 5.04
C GLY A 3 -15.07 -2.79 4.73
N VAL A 4 -14.44 -2.11 5.69
CA VAL A 4 -13.06 -1.59 5.53
C VAL A 4 -12.20 -2.06 6.70
N THR A 5 -11.25 -2.94 6.41
CA THR A 5 -10.19 -3.32 7.36
C THR A 5 -9.16 -2.21 7.48
N GLY A 6 -8.42 -2.13 8.58
CA GLY A 6 -7.29 -1.18 8.69
C GLY A 6 -7.70 0.30 8.58
N SER A 7 -8.96 0.63 8.87
CA SER A 7 -9.54 1.98 8.73
C SER A 7 -8.91 3.04 9.65
N THR A 8 -8.11 2.63 10.63
CA THR A 8 -7.33 3.52 11.52
C THR A 8 -5.92 3.83 11.01
N GLY A 9 -5.48 3.14 9.95
CA GLY A 9 -4.19 3.35 9.32
C GLY A 9 -4.19 4.55 8.38
N GLN A 10 -2.99 4.96 7.95
CA GLN A 10 -2.80 6.15 7.12
C GLN A 10 -3.61 6.11 5.81
N LEU A 11 -3.61 4.97 5.10
CA LEU A 11 -4.41 4.83 3.88
C LEU A 11 -5.90 4.62 4.20
N GLY A 12 -6.21 3.74 5.14
CA GLY A 12 -7.58 3.35 5.47
C GLY A 12 -8.43 4.53 5.92
N SER A 13 -7.88 5.43 6.75
CA SER A 13 -8.62 6.62 7.20
C SER A 13 -8.94 7.57 6.04
N ARG A 14 -8.05 7.69 5.05
CA ARG A 14 -8.25 8.49 3.84
C ARG A 14 -9.31 7.89 2.92
N ILE A 15 -9.33 6.56 2.78
CA ILE A 15 -10.39 5.85 2.02
C ILE A 15 -11.74 6.09 2.69
N VAL A 16 -11.81 5.86 4.00
CA VAL A 16 -13.05 5.99 4.77
C VAL A 16 -13.60 7.42 4.72
N ALA A 17 -12.73 8.44 4.77
CA ALA A 17 -13.14 9.83 4.63
C ALA A 17 -13.81 10.16 3.29
N GLN A 18 -13.58 9.36 2.24
CA GLN A 18 -14.18 9.54 0.92
C GLN A 18 -15.46 8.73 0.71
N LEU A 19 -15.81 7.82 1.63
CA LEU A 19 -16.98 6.94 1.52
C LEU A 19 -18.20 7.49 2.30
N THR A 20 -18.35 8.81 2.37
CA THR A 20 -19.46 9.43 3.10
C THR A 20 -20.82 9.10 2.47
N GLY A 21 -21.83 8.84 3.30
CA GLY A 21 -23.17 8.46 2.82
C GLY A 21 -23.33 7.02 2.34
N VAL A 22 -22.26 6.21 2.37
CA VAL A 22 -22.30 4.78 2.06
C VAL A 22 -22.54 3.98 3.36
N PRO A 23 -23.34 2.89 3.35
CA PRO A 23 -23.41 1.98 4.48
C PRO A 23 -22.05 1.31 4.74
N LEU A 24 -21.39 1.73 5.81
CA LEU A 24 -20.02 1.33 6.15
C LEU A 24 -19.93 0.47 7.41
N ARG A 25 -18.99 -0.47 7.38
CA ARG A 25 -18.47 -1.16 8.56
C ARG A 25 -16.96 -0.98 8.67
N LEU A 26 -16.53 -0.36 9.76
CA LEU A 26 -15.12 -0.13 10.10
C LEU A 26 -14.63 -1.31 10.92
N ILE A 27 -13.72 -2.09 10.34
CA ILE A 27 -13.19 -3.31 10.96
C ILE A 27 -11.81 -3.00 11.52
N VAL A 28 -11.72 -2.95 12.84
CA VAL A 28 -10.55 -2.42 13.57
C VAL A 28 -10.13 -3.34 14.70
N ARG A 29 -8.85 -3.29 15.07
CA ARG A 29 -8.34 -4.02 16.25
C ARG A 29 -8.79 -3.40 17.56
N ASP A 30 -8.86 -2.07 17.58
CA ASP A 30 -9.21 -1.26 18.74
C ASP A 30 -10.34 -0.30 18.35
N PRO A 31 -11.59 -0.56 18.77
CA PRO A 31 -12.74 0.29 18.49
C PRO A 31 -12.59 1.73 18.96
N ALA A 32 -11.82 1.99 20.02
CA ALA A 32 -11.61 3.35 20.55
C ALA A 32 -10.81 4.23 19.59
N ARG A 33 -10.11 3.63 18.62
CA ARG A 33 -9.34 4.32 17.58
C ARG A 33 -10.07 4.42 16.24
N ALA A 34 -11.28 3.87 16.12
CA ALA A 34 -12.03 3.91 14.88
C ALA A 34 -12.31 5.37 14.46
N PRO A 35 -12.18 5.73 13.17
CA PRO A 35 -12.54 7.05 12.72
C PRO A 35 -14.05 7.28 12.95
N SER A 36 -14.40 8.48 13.42
CA SER A 36 -15.80 8.87 13.58
C SER A 36 -16.40 9.23 12.23
N VAL A 37 -17.28 8.37 11.73
CA VAL A 37 -17.96 8.54 10.44
C VAL A 37 -19.47 8.41 10.65
N PRO A 38 -20.25 9.45 10.36
CA PRO A 38 -21.71 9.38 10.49
C PRO A 38 -22.30 8.20 9.72
N GLY A 39 -23.08 7.37 10.42
CA GLY A 39 -23.75 6.21 9.83
C GLY A 39 -22.87 4.96 9.64
N ALA A 40 -21.58 5.02 9.99
CA ALA A 40 -20.73 3.84 9.98
C ALA A 40 -20.91 3.00 11.25
N SER A 41 -20.95 1.68 11.09
CA SER A 41 -20.83 0.73 12.20
C SER A 41 -19.36 0.37 12.45
N VAL A 42 -19.02 -0.03 13.68
CA VAL A 42 -17.67 -0.48 14.04
C VAL A 42 -17.74 -1.96 14.46
N ALA A 43 -16.82 -2.77 13.97
CA ALA A 43 -16.64 -4.15 14.38
C ALA A 43 -15.18 -4.38 14.81
N GLN A 44 -15.00 -5.07 15.94
CA GLN A 44 -13.67 -5.41 16.45
C GLN A 44 -13.21 -6.74 15.85
N ALA A 45 -12.11 -6.71 15.12
CA ALA A 45 -11.41 -7.92 14.68
C ALA A 45 -9.96 -7.59 14.28
N ALA A 46 -9.03 -8.43 14.70
CA ALA A 46 -7.66 -8.43 14.19
C ALA A 46 -7.45 -9.52 13.13
N TYR A 47 -6.44 -9.30 12.28
CA TYR A 47 -5.88 -10.36 11.45
C TYR A 47 -5.48 -11.56 12.33
N GLY A 48 -5.90 -12.76 11.94
CA GLY A 48 -5.67 -13.99 12.71
C GLY A 48 -6.79 -14.38 13.69
N GLU A 49 -7.74 -13.49 13.99
CA GLU A 49 -8.87 -13.77 14.88
C GLU A 49 -10.08 -14.29 14.09
N HIS A 50 -10.00 -15.52 13.57
CA HIS A 50 -10.97 -16.06 12.61
C HIS A 50 -12.45 -15.88 13.01
N ALA A 51 -12.83 -16.21 14.25
CA ALA A 51 -14.21 -16.05 14.72
C ALA A 51 -14.66 -14.59 14.78
N ALA A 52 -13.77 -13.67 15.17
CA ALA A 52 -14.06 -12.24 15.19
C ALA A 52 -14.18 -11.68 13.76
N LEU A 53 -13.32 -12.13 12.85
CA LEU A 53 -13.38 -11.78 11.43
C LEU A 53 -14.68 -12.24 10.78
N LEU A 54 -15.11 -13.49 11.01
CA LEU A 54 -16.42 -13.97 10.53
C LEU A 54 -17.57 -13.07 11.00
N SER A 55 -17.60 -12.74 12.29
CA SER A 55 -18.63 -11.84 12.84
C SER A 55 -18.53 -10.43 12.29
N ALA A 56 -17.33 -9.91 12.03
CA ALA A 56 -17.12 -8.57 11.49
C ALA A 56 -17.53 -8.47 10.02
N PHE A 57 -17.46 -9.57 9.26
CA PHE A 57 -17.83 -9.65 7.86
C PHE A 57 -19.31 -9.98 7.63
N ASP A 58 -20.08 -10.36 8.65
CA ASP A 58 -21.51 -10.66 8.52
C ASP A 58 -22.30 -9.50 7.88
N GLY A 59 -22.96 -9.75 6.74
CA GLY A 59 -23.69 -8.73 5.98
C GLY A 59 -22.83 -7.72 5.23
N VAL A 60 -21.51 -7.94 5.11
CA VAL A 60 -20.62 -7.17 4.22
C VAL A 60 -20.70 -7.75 2.80
N ASP A 61 -21.09 -6.93 1.83
CA ASP A 61 -21.14 -7.36 0.41
C ASP A 61 -19.80 -7.13 -0.30
N VAL A 62 -19.17 -5.98 -0.03
CA VAL A 62 -17.89 -5.57 -0.62
C VAL A 62 -16.88 -5.29 0.48
N LEU A 63 -15.73 -5.94 0.44
CA LEU A 63 -14.66 -5.77 1.42
C LEU A 63 -13.48 -4.98 0.80
N MET A 64 -13.15 -3.84 1.40
CA MET A 64 -11.83 -3.21 1.25
C MET A 64 -10.85 -3.89 2.22
N LEU A 65 -10.01 -4.77 1.66
CA LEU A 65 -8.95 -5.48 2.37
C LEU A 65 -7.65 -4.67 2.27
N LEU A 66 -7.37 -3.84 3.28
CA LEU A 66 -6.07 -3.19 3.42
C LEU A 66 -5.06 -4.20 3.94
N SER A 67 -3.97 -4.40 3.20
CA SER A 67 -2.94 -5.36 3.56
C SER A 67 -2.45 -5.17 5.01
N ALA A 68 -2.22 -6.28 5.70
CA ALA A 68 -1.70 -6.28 7.06
C ALA A 68 -0.29 -5.69 7.09
N SER A 69 0.11 -5.22 8.29
CA SER A 69 1.47 -4.78 8.56
C SER A 69 2.49 -5.88 8.24
N GLU A 70 3.72 -5.46 7.96
CA GLU A 70 4.86 -6.35 7.73
C GLU A 70 5.05 -7.30 8.93
N SER A 71 5.06 -8.59 8.65
CA SER A 71 5.29 -9.66 9.63
C SER A 71 5.68 -10.95 8.89
N ALA A 72 6.36 -11.86 9.60
CA ALA A 72 6.71 -13.17 9.04
C ALA A 72 5.47 -13.98 8.60
N ASP A 73 4.33 -13.78 9.26
CA ASP A 73 3.09 -14.52 9.01
C ASP A 73 2.13 -13.78 8.08
N ARG A 74 2.54 -12.65 7.47
CA ARG A 74 1.67 -11.75 6.71
C ARG A 74 0.82 -12.46 5.66
N VAL A 75 1.42 -13.34 4.86
CA VAL A 75 0.70 -14.11 3.84
C VAL A 75 -0.34 -15.03 4.48
N ALA A 76 0.00 -15.74 5.56
CA ALA A 76 -0.94 -16.63 6.24
C ALA A 76 -2.12 -15.84 6.84
N LEU A 77 -1.85 -14.68 7.44
CA LEU A 77 -2.85 -13.77 7.96
C LEU A 77 -3.79 -13.25 6.86
N HIS A 78 -3.25 -12.87 5.70
CA HIS A 78 -4.09 -12.45 4.57
C HIS A 78 -5.01 -13.58 4.09
N LYS A 79 -4.47 -14.78 3.89
CA LYS A 79 -5.25 -15.95 3.43
C LYS A 79 -6.38 -16.28 4.39
N ALA A 80 -6.09 -16.36 5.69
CA ALA A 80 -7.11 -16.62 6.71
C ALA A 80 -8.20 -15.53 6.75
N THR A 81 -7.85 -14.26 6.52
CA THR A 81 -8.82 -13.17 6.43
C THR A 81 -9.68 -13.27 5.17
N VAL A 82 -9.09 -13.61 4.02
CA VAL A 82 -9.83 -13.86 2.78
C VAL A 82 -10.80 -15.03 2.95
N ASP A 83 -10.36 -16.13 3.56
CA ASP A 83 -11.20 -17.31 3.82
C ASP A 83 -12.38 -16.97 4.73
N ALA A 84 -12.15 -16.17 5.78
CA ALA A 84 -13.22 -15.68 6.65
C ALA A 84 -14.20 -14.76 5.89
N ALA A 85 -13.71 -13.89 5.02
CA ALA A 85 -14.56 -13.02 4.21
C ALA A 85 -15.46 -13.84 3.27
N VAL A 86 -14.89 -14.81 2.56
CA VAL A 86 -15.64 -15.71 1.66
C VAL A 86 -16.65 -16.55 2.44
N ALA A 87 -16.26 -17.11 3.59
CA ALA A 87 -17.16 -17.89 4.44
C ALA A 87 -18.33 -17.06 5.02
N ALA A 88 -18.11 -15.77 5.27
CA ALA A 88 -19.15 -14.83 5.70
C ALA A 88 -20.05 -14.33 4.54
N GLY A 89 -19.78 -14.74 3.30
CA GLY A 89 -20.59 -14.40 2.13
C GLY A 89 -20.23 -13.07 1.46
N VAL A 90 -19.03 -12.53 1.71
CA VAL A 90 -18.53 -11.36 0.97
C VAL A 90 -18.50 -11.68 -0.52
N GLN A 91 -19.12 -10.83 -1.33
CA GLN A 91 -19.30 -11.04 -2.76
C GLN A 91 -18.14 -10.49 -3.57
N ARG A 92 -17.47 -9.44 -3.07
CA ARG A 92 -16.33 -8.81 -3.74
C ARG A 92 -15.24 -8.34 -2.78
N ILE A 93 -13.97 -8.56 -3.14
CA ILE A 93 -12.80 -8.09 -2.39
C ILE A 93 -12.00 -7.08 -3.22
N VAL A 94 -11.86 -5.86 -2.72
CA VAL A 94 -10.90 -4.87 -3.22
C VAL A 94 -9.67 -4.91 -2.32
N TYR A 95 -8.51 -5.28 -2.85
CA TYR A 95 -7.29 -5.52 -2.08
C TYR A 95 -6.18 -4.52 -2.44
N THR A 96 -5.55 -3.92 -1.43
CA THR A 96 -4.30 -3.17 -1.63
C THR A 96 -3.14 -4.14 -1.80
N SER A 97 -2.68 -4.24 -3.03
CA SER A 97 -1.51 -4.99 -3.46
C SER A 97 -0.32 -4.05 -3.69
N PHE A 98 0.70 -4.50 -4.43
CA PHE A 98 1.89 -3.73 -4.75
C PHE A 98 2.27 -3.87 -6.23
N VAL A 99 2.77 -2.81 -6.85
CA VAL A 99 3.25 -2.83 -8.26
C VAL A 99 4.31 -3.92 -8.44
N GLY A 100 4.22 -4.67 -9.53
CA GLY A 100 5.16 -5.75 -9.82
C GLY A 100 4.96 -7.02 -8.99
N ALA A 101 3.84 -7.16 -8.27
CA ALA A 101 3.50 -8.41 -7.58
C ALA A 101 3.55 -9.62 -8.53
N ALA A 102 4.56 -10.46 -8.32
CA ALA A 102 4.89 -11.64 -9.10
C ALA A 102 5.65 -12.64 -8.20
N PRO A 103 5.67 -13.95 -8.51
CA PRO A 103 6.40 -14.93 -7.71
C PRO A 103 7.92 -14.68 -7.73
N GLY A 104 8.41 -14.10 -8.83
CA GLY A 104 9.82 -13.74 -9.03
C GLY A 104 10.15 -12.27 -8.79
N ALA A 105 9.26 -11.48 -8.16
CA ALA A 105 9.50 -10.06 -7.92
C ALA A 105 10.76 -9.84 -7.08
N THR A 106 11.53 -8.78 -7.38
CA THR A 106 12.75 -8.45 -6.63
C THR A 106 12.41 -8.05 -5.20
N PHE A 107 11.38 -7.21 -5.02
CA PHE A 107 10.93 -6.79 -3.70
C PHE A 107 10.28 -7.94 -2.94
N THR A 108 10.79 -8.22 -1.75
CA THR A 108 10.32 -9.35 -0.92
C THR A 108 8.82 -9.28 -0.65
N PHE A 109 8.28 -8.13 -0.27
CA PHE A 109 6.86 -8.03 0.05
C PHE A 109 5.95 -7.95 -1.20
N ALA A 110 6.48 -7.66 -2.39
CA ALA A 110 5.72 -7.82 -3.63
C ALA A 110 5.38 -9.29 -3.90
N ARG A 111 6.24 -10.23 -3.47
CA ARG A 111 5.94 -11.67 -3.53
C ARG A 111 4.82 -12.05 -2.56
N ASP A 112 4.78 -11.48 -1.36
CA ASP A 112 3.68 -11.68 -0.40
C ASP A 112 2.33 -11.21 -0.97
N HIS A 113 2.36 -10.05 -1.63
CA HIS A 113 1.19 -9.52 -2.33
C HIS A 113 0.74 -10.45 -3.45
N TRP A 114 1.67 -10.99 -4.26
CA TRP A 114 1.33 -11.99 -5.28
C TRP A 114 0.66 -13.23 -4.69
N HIS A 115 1.20 -13.79 -3.59
CA HIS A 115 0.57 -14.94 -2.93
C HIS A 115 -0.84 -14.64 -2.39
N THR A 116 -1.09 -13.39 -2.00
CA THR A 116 -2.42 -12.94 -1.56
C THR A 116 -3.36 -12.79 -2.74
N GLU A 117 -2.92 -12.18 -3.84
CA GLU A 117 -3.69 -12.05 -5.08
C GLU A 117 -4.12 -13.42 -5.62
N GLU A 118 -3.18 -14.37 -5.71
CA GLU A 118 -3.48 -15.72 -6.21
C GLU A 118 -4.47 -16.45 -5.30
N HIS A 119 -4.36 -16.26 -3.98
CA HIS A 119 -5.32 -16.83 -3.05
C HIS A 119 -6.72 -16.26 -3.29
N ILE A 120 -6.86 -14.93 -3.41
CA ILE A 120 -8.14 -14.29 -3.72
C ILE A 120 -8.70 -14.80 -5.06
N ARG A 121 -7.88 -14.90 -6.11
CA ARG A 121 -8.33 -15.47 -7.40
C ARG A 121 -8.85 -16.90 -7.24
N SER A 122 -8.18 -17.71 -6.41
CA SER A 122 -8.53 -19.12 -6.23
C SER A 122 -9.87 -19.36 -5.51
N THR A 123 -10.39 -18.37 -4.78
CA THR A 123 -11.67 -18.51 -4.07
C THR A 123 -12.88 -18.33 -4.99
N GLY A 124 -12.70 -17.73 -6.17
CA GLY A 124 -13.78 -17.40 -7.09
C GLY A 124 -14.64 -16.19 -6.69
N VAL A 125 -14.29 -15.48 -5.61
CA VAL A 125 -14.93 -14.20 -5.25
C VAL A 125 -14.59 -13.14 -6.28
N ASP A 126 -15.52 -12.21 -6.57
CA ASP A 126 -15.18 -11.06 -7.40
C ASP A 126 -14.06 -10.27 -6.73
N PHE A 127 -13.15 -9.70 -7.52
CA PHE A 127 -12.03 -8.96 -6.96
C PHE A 127 -11.66 -7.72 -7.77
N THR A 128 -10.94 -6.81 -7.12
CA THR A 128 -10.14 -5.77 -7.77
C THR A 128 -8.84 -5.63 -7.00
N PHE A 129 -7.71 -5.60 -7.71
CA PHE A 129 -6.40 -5.37 -7.09
C PHE A 129 -5.93 -3.94 -7.35
N LEU A 130 -5.62 -3.24 -6.27
CA LEU A 130 -5.01 -1.91 -6.29
C LEU A 130 -3.53 -2.10 -5.99
N ARG A 131 -2.71 -2.22 -7.03
CA ARG A 131 -1.27 -2.40 -6.89
C ARG A 131 -0.62 -1.05 -6.68
N ASP A 132 -0.45 -0.68 -5.42
CA ASP A 132 0.15 0.59 -5.05
C ASP A 132 1.65 0.55 -5.36
N ASN A 133 2.20 1.61 -5.96
CA ASN A 133 3.65 1.80 -5.97
C ASN A 133 4.12 2.28 -4.58
N MET A 134 5.42 2.44 -4.38
CA MET A 134 5.99 3.05 -3.17
C MET A 134 5.30 4.38 -2.88
N TYR A 135 4.94 4.62 -1.62
CA TYR A 135 4.25 5.84 -1.25
C TYR A 135 5.19 7.05 -1.23
N LEU A 136 4.73 8.20 -1.73
CA LEU A 136 5.51 9.44 -1.78
C LEU A 136 6.02 9.91 -0.41
N ASP A 137 5.28 9.64 0.66
CA ASP A 137 5.66 10.05 2.02
C ASP A 137 6.86 9.28 2.58
N PHE A 138 7.21 8.12 1.99
CA PHE A 138 8.44 7.41 2.32
C PHE A 138 9.68 8.10 1.77
N ILE A 139 9.57 8.86 0.67
CA ILE A 139 10.73 9.49 0.02
C ILE A 139 11.41 10.51 0.95
N PRO A 140 10.70 11.47 1.59
CA PRO A 140 11.26 12.27 2.67
C PRO A 140 11.82 11.45 3.84
N GLY A 141 11.15 10.35 4.19
CA GLY A 141 11.51 9.48 5.31
C GLY A 141 12.83 8.73 5.12
N PHE A 142 13.32 8.60 3.87
CA PHE A 142 14.62 7.99 3.58
C PHE A 142 15.81 8.91 3.87
N VAL A 143 15.58 10.19 4.13
CA VAL A 143 16.67 11.13 4.40
C VAL A 143 17.20 10.89 5.81
N GLY A 144 18.44 10.40 5.89
CA GLY A 144 19.14 10.24 7.16
C GLY A 144 19.34 11.57 7.90
N SER A 145 19.65 11.50 9.18
CA SER A 145 19.91 12.69 10.02
C SER A 145 21.05 13.58 9.49
N ASP A 146 21.95 13.02 8.68
CA ASP A 146 23.06 13.68 8.00
C ASP A 146 22.69 14.27 6.62
N GLY A 147 21.41 14.20 6.23
CA GLY A 147 20.93 14.70 4.94
C GLY A 147 21.21 13.77 3.76
N VAL A 148 21.48 12.48 4.00
CA VAL A 148 21.81 11.53 2.94
C VAL A 148 20.75 10.44 2.83
N ILE A 149 20.23 10.23 1.63
CA ILE A 149 19.43 9.06 1.27
C ILE A 149 20.42 7.95 0.91
N ARG A 150 20.32 6.78 1.57
CA ARG A 150 21.20 5.62 1.33
C ARG A 150 20.40 4.37 0.99
N GLY A 151 20.79 3.70 -0.09
CA GLY A 151 20.23 2.42 -0.45
C GLY A 151 20.72 1.90 -1.81
N PRO A 152 20.48 0.63 -2.12
CA PRO A 152 20.95 -0.01 -3.35
C PRO A 152 19.96 0.19 -4.51
N ALA A 153 19.54 1.43 -4.75
CA ALA A 153 18.61 1.76 -5.85
C ALA A 153 19.32 2.13 -7.16
N GLY A 154 20.65 2.33 -7.14
CA GLY A 154 21.43 2.78 -8.30
C GLY A 154 20.78 3.99 -8.99
N ASP A 155 20.75 3.94 -10.33
CA ASP A 155 20.04 4.90 -11.18
C ASP A 155 18.61 4.45 -11.54
N GLY A 156 18.09 3.46 -10.82
CA GLY A 156 16.73 2.98 -10.96
C GLY A 156 15.70 4.09 -10.69
N ARG A 157 14.52 3.94 -11.30
CA ARG A 157 13.44 4.94 -11.21
C ARG A 157 12.23 4.37 -10.48
N VAL A 158 11.55 5.21 -9.70
CA VAL A 158 10.33 4.86 -8.97
C VAL A 158 9.21 5.84 -9.32
N ALA A 159 8.05 5.31 -9.70
CA ALA A 159 6.83 6.08 -9.97
C ALA A 159 5.96 6.17 -8.71
N ALA A 160 6.52 6.71 -7.63
CA ALA A 160 5.91 6.72 -6.30
C ALA A 160 4.53 7.41 -6.29
N VAL A 161 3.57 6.86 -5.54
CA VAL A 161 2.16 7.29 -5.55
C VAL A 161 1.77 7.96 -4.23
N ALA A 162 0.91 8.98 -4.26
CA ALA A 162 0.35 9.55 -3.04
C ALA A 162 -0.74 8.64 -2.44
N ARG A 163 -0.77 8.49 -1.11
CA ARG A 163 -1.88 7.78 -0.45
C ARG A 163 -3.24 8.43 -0.68
N ASP A 164 -3.27 9.74 -0.91
CA ASP A 164 -4.51 10.46 -1.23
C ASP A 164 -5.07 10.03 -2.60
N ASP A 165 -4.21 9.76 -3.57
CA ASP A 165 -4.59 9.26 -4.90
C ASP A 165 -5.08 7.82 -4.84
N VAL A 166 -4.36 6.95 -4.10
CA VAL A 166 -4.81 5.58 -3.85
C VAL A 166 -6.16 5.57 -3.15
N ALA A 167 -6.36 6.44 -2.16
CA ALA A 167 -7.63 6.53 -1.46
C ALA A 167 -8.77 6.98 -2.38
N ALA A 168 -8.49 7.92 -3.30
CA ALA A 168 -9.46 8.37 -4.30
C ALA A 168 -9.82 7.25 -5.30
N VAL A 169 -8.83 6.50 -5.79
CA VAL A 169 -9.06 5.33 -6.64
C VAL A 169 -9.90 4.28 -5.90
N ALA A 170 -9.52 3.93 -4.68
CA ALA A 170 -10.23 2.92 -3.88
C ALA A 170 -11.70 3.33 -3.66
N ALA A 171 -11.98 4.58 -3.35
CA ALA A 171 -13.34 5.06 -3.15
C ALA A 171 -14.22 4.88 -4.41
N ARG A 172 -13.68 5.21 -5.59
CA ARG A 172 -14.38 5.00 -6.88
C ARG A 172 -14.58 3.51 -7.16
N VAL A 173 -13.52 2.72 -7.02
CA VAL A 173 -13.55 1.26 -7.24
C VAL A 173 -14.57 0.55 -6.34
N LEU A 174 -14.73 1.03 -5.10
CA LEU A 174 -15.67 0.50 -4.11
C LEU A 174 -17.13 0.89 -4.36
N THR A 175 -17.38 2.01 -5.06
CA THR A 175 -18.73 2.58 -5.22
C THR A 175 -19.25 2.53 -6.65
N GLU A 176 -18.40 2.22 -7.62
CA GLU A 176 -18.73 2.19 -9.04
C GLU A 176 -18.64 0.76 -9.61
N SER A 177 -19.43 0.51 -10.67
CA SER A 177 -19.39 -0.75 -11.42
C SER A 177 -18.26 -0.77 -12.45
N GLY A 178 -17.87 -1.97 -12.92
CA GLY A 178 -16.94 -2.13 -14.04
C GLY A 178 -15.48 -2.40 -13.64
N HIS A 179 -15.22 -2.59 -12.35
CA HIS A 179 -13.88 -2.85 -11.82
C HIS A 179 -13.63 -4.31 -11.43
N ASN A 180 -14.62 -5.21 -11.60
CA ASN A 180 -14.48 -6.62 -11.27
C ASN A 180 -13.45 -7.30 -12.19
N GLY A 181 -12.57 -8.10 -11.60
CA GLY A 181 -11.46 -8.77 -12.29
C GLY A 181 -10.28 -7.86 -12.62
N ALA A 182 -10.39 -6.55 -12.40
CA ALA A 182 -9.35 -5.59 -12.77
C ALA A 182 -8.15 -5.62 -11.82
N THR A 183 -7.00 -5.26 -12.36
CA THR A 183 -5.76 -5.03 -11.60
C THR A 183 -5.18 -3.71 -12.08
N TYR A 184 -5.07 -2.75 -11.16
CA TYR A 184 -4.62 -1.39 -11.46
C TYR A 184 -3.28 -1.14 -10.78
N ASP A 185 -2.23 -0.89 -11.56
CA ASP A 185 -1.00 -0.31 -11.03
C ASP A 185 -1.22 1.17 -10.76
N LEU A 186 -1.04 1.60 -9.52
CA LEU A 186 -1.29 2.97 -9.06
C LEU A 186 0.04 3.68 -8.82
N THR A 187 0.32 4.67 -9.66
CA THR A 187 1.60 5.38 -9.68
C THR A 187 1.40 6.89 -9.58
N GLY A 188 2.46 7.62 -9.25
CA GLY A 188 2.54 9.05 -9.47
C GLY A 188 2.55 9.43 -10.97
N PRO A 189 2.60 10.74 -11.29
CA PRO A 189 2.56 11.23 -12.67
C PRO A 189 3.85 10.97 -13.47
N SER A 190 4.95 10.69 -12.78
CA SER A 190 6.26 10.44 -13.36
C SER A 190 7.09 9.52 -12.48
N ALA A 191 8.10 8.89 -13.08
CA ALA A 191 9.11 8.13 -12.34
C ALA A 191 10.38 8.96 -12.17
N PHE A 192 11.04 8.85 -11.02
CA PHE A 192 12.27 9.59 -10.71
C PHE A 192 13.32 8.70 -10.03
N THR A 193 14.59 9.09 -10.13
CA THR A 193 15.68 8.46 -9.35
C THR A 193 15.73 9.02 -7.92
N LEU A 194 16.38 8.31 -6.99
CA LEU A 194 16.60 8.85 -5.65
C LEU A 194 17.52 10.09 -5.63
N ALA A 195 18.38 10.26 -6.65
CA ALA A 195 19.16 11.48 -6.83
C ALA A 195 18.28 12.67 -7.25
N GLU A 196 17.34 12.46 -8.17
CA GLU A 196 16.33 13.48 -8.55
C GLU A 196 15.43 13.83 -7.35
N ALA A 197 14.99 12.83 -6.58
CA ALA A 197 14.24 13.06 -5.35
C ALA A 197 15.02 13.90 -4.34
N ALA A 198 16.31 13.60 -4.12
CA ALA A 198 17.19 14.39 -3.26
C ALA A 198 17.32 15.85 -3.73
N ALA A 199 17.33 16.10 -5.05
CA ALA A 199 17.35 17.45 -5.60
C ALA A 199 16.04 18.20 -5.32
N VAL A 200 14.88 17.55 -5.50
CA VAL A 200 13.56 18.12 -5.16
C VAL A 200 13.48 18.47 -3.67
N LEU A 201 13.89 17.55 -2.80
CA LEU A 201 13.91 17.78 -1.34
C LEU A 201 14.88 18.91 -0.95
N THR A 202 16.04 19.00 -1.62
CA THR A 202 17.00 20.10 -1.38
C THR A 202 16.37 21.46 -1.71
N ALA A 203 15.70 21.56 -2.86
CA ALA A 203 15.04 22.79 -3.27
C ALA A 203 13.91 23.18 -2.32
N ALA A 204 13.09 22.22 -1.88
CA ALA A 204 11.96 22.48 -1.01
C ALA A 204 12.36 22.82 0.44
N TRP A 205 13.37 22.14 0.99
CA TRP A 205 13.75 22.31 2.40
C TRP A 205 14.83 23.38 2.63
N GLY A 206 15.45 23.89 1.56
CA GLY A 206 16.53 24.88 1.68
C GLY A 206 17.81 24.36 2.34
N ARG A 207 17.96 23.03 2.48
CA ARG A 207 19.16 22.36 3.01
C ARG A 207 19.59 21.23 2.09
N LYS A 208 20.89 20.95 2.03
CA LYS A 208 21.44 19.93 1.15
C LYS A 208 20.94 18.53 1.52
N VAL A 209 20.30 17.87 0.56
CA VAL A 209 20.00 16.44 0.56
C VAL A 209 20.73 15.82 -0.62
N ARG A 210 21.32 14.64 -0.44
CA ARG A 210 21.96 13.90 -1.54
C ARG A 210 21.62 12.42 -1.45
N TYR A 211 21.68 11.74 -2.59
CA TYR A 211 21.63 10.30 -2.65
C TYR A 211 23.06 9.73 -2.71
N GLU A 212 23.30 8.67 -1.95
CA GLU A 212 24.52 7.87 -1.99
C GLU A 212 24.12 6.42 -2.21
N ALA A 213 24.42 5.90 -3.41
CA ALA A 213 24.13 4.53 -3.74
C ALA A 213 24.96 3.59 -2.85
N GLU A 214 24.30 2.61 -2.26
CA GLU A 214 24.96 1.52 -1.53
C GLU A 214 25.01 0.28 -2.44
N THR A 215 26.01 -0.56 -2.26
CA THR A 215 25.94 -1.96 -2.67
C THR A 215 24.92 -2.71 -1.81
N LEU A 216 24.46 -3.88 -2.26
CA LEU A 216 23.58 -4.73 -1.44
C LEU A 216 24.23 -5.07 -0.09
N ASP A 217 25.52 -5.41 -0.09
CA ASP A 217 26.25 -5.76 1.13
C ASP A 217 26.35 -4.59 2.11
N GLU A 218 26.62 -3.37 1.61
CA GLU A 218 26.61 -2.16 2.44
C GLU A 218 25.22 -1.88 3.01
N ALA A 219 24.18 -2.06 2.20
CA ALA A 219 22.81 -1.86 2.62
C ALA A 219 22.42 -2.84 3.74
N TYR A 220 22.71 -4.14 3.59
CA TYR A 220 22.47 -5.12 4.65
C TYR A 220 23.26 -4.78 5.92
N ARG A 221 24.55 -4.49 5.79
CA ARG A 221 25.43 -4.14 6.92
C ARG A 221 24.95 -2.91 7.68
N SER A 222 24.50 -1.87 6.97
CA SER A 222 24.03 -0.63 7.61
C SER A 222 22.70 -0.80 8.35
N ARG A 223 21.91 -1.83 8.04
CA ARG A 223 20.66 -2.15 8.76
C ARG A 223 20.86 -3.08 9.97
N GLU A 224 22.02 -3.70 10.16
CA GLU A 224 22.29 -4.61 11.29
C GLU A 224 22.05 -3.93 12.65
N SER A 225 22.38 -2.64 12.77
CA SER A 225 22.22 -1.87 14.01
C SER A 225 20.77 -1.72 14.48
N TYR A 226 19.78 -1.95 13.60
CA TYR A 226 18.37 -1.87 13.98
C TYR A 226 17.89 -3.09 14.77
N GLY A 227 18.66 -4.18 14.81
CA GLY A 227 18.28 -5.41 15.53
C GLY A 227 17.02 -6.09 14.99
N ALA A 228 16.64 -5.76 13.75
CA ALA A 228 15.46 -6.32 13.09
C ALA A 228 15.72 -7.76 12.60
N PRO A 229 14.68 -8.62 12.56
CA PRO A 229 14.80 -9.97 12.03
C PRO A 229 15.16 -9.98 10.53
N PRO A 230 15.83 -11.03 10.02
CA PRO A 230 16.35 -11.06 8.64
C PRO A 230 15.31 -10.83 7.54
N TRP A 231 14.07 -11.30 7.73
CA TRP A 231 12.99 -11.13 6.74
C TRP A 231 12.60 -9.65 6.58
N GLU A 232 12.66 -8.88 7.67
CA GLU A 232 12.30 -7.45 7.69
C GLU A 232 13.41 -6.62 7.04
N VAL A 233 14.67 -6.89 7.40
CA VAL A 233 15.83 -6.27 6.74
C VAL A 233 15.84 -6.58 5.25
N ALA A 234 15.54 -7.82 4.86
CA ALA A 234 15.42 -8.18 3.44
C ALA A 234 14.30 -7.39 2.75
N GLY A 235 13.14 -7.20 3.39
CA GLY A 235 12.09 -6.30 2.90
C GLY A 235 12.61 -4.89 2.62
N TRP A 236 13.24 -4.27 3.62
CA TRP A 236 13.79 -2.92 3.49
C TRP A 236 14.82 -2.80 2.38
N VAL A 237 15.81 -3.68 2.33
CA VAL A 237 16.89 -3.63 1.33
C VAL A 237 16.34 -3.93 -0.07
N THR A 238 15.49 -4.95 -0.22
CA THR A 238 14.95 -5.33 -1.54
C THR A 238 13.96 -4.32 -2.10
N SER A 239 13.37 -3.45 -1.27
CA SER A 239 12.55 -2.33 -1.76
C SER A 239 13.36 -1.37 -2.66
N TYR A 240 14.61 -1.08 -2.29
CA TYR A 240 15.52 -0.30 -3.13
C TYR A 240 16.05 -1.10 -4.32
N ALA A 241 16.35 -2.40 -4.12
CA ALA A 241 16.77 -3.26 -5.22
C ALA A 241 15.69 -3.36 -6.32
N ALA A 242 14.41 -3.33 -5.95
CA ALA A 242 13.31 -3.26 -6.91
C ALA A 242 13.31 -1.94 -7.71
N ILE A 243 13.66 -0.81 -7.09
CA ILE A 243 13.92 0.45 -7.83
C ILE A 243 15.05 0.23 -8.83
N ALA A 244 16.20 -0.31 -8.38
CA ALA A 244 17.37 -0.56 -9.24
C ALA A 244 17.07 -1.48 -10.43
N SER A 245 16.22 -2.49 -10.23
CA SER A 245 15.82 -3.44 -11.27
C SER A 245 14.89 -2.84 -12.34
N GLY A 246 14.34 -1.65 -12.11
CA GLY A 246 13.37 -1.00 -12.99
C GLY A 246 11.92 -1.45 -12.80
N GLU A 247 11.65 -2.41 -11.90
CA GLU A 247 10.29 -2.91 -11.61
C GLU A 247 9.31 -1.80 -11.19
N LEU A 248 9.80 -0.72 -10.57
CA LEU A 248 8.97 0.36 -10.01
C LEU A 248 8.89 1.61 -10.89
N GLY A 249 9.55 1.63 -12.05
CA GLY A 249 9.71 2.83 -12.88
C GLY A 249 8.62 3.04 -13.94
N ASN A 250 7.76 2.04 -14.17
CA ASN A 250 6.66 2.16 -15.14
C ASN A 250 5.58 3.09 -14.58
N VAL A 251 5.12 4.03 -15.41
CA VAL A 251 4.06 4.99 -15.06
C VAL A 251 2.74 4.50 -15.63
N SER A 252 1.71 4.50 -14.80
CA SER A 252 0.34 4.13 -15.13
C SER A 252 -0.58 5.34 -15.17
N THR A 253 -1.60 5.31 -16.02
CA THR A 253 -2.65 6.34 -16.10
C THR A 253 -3.83 6.05 -15.17
N ALA A 254 -3.85 4.92 -14.47
CA ALA A 254 -5.01 4.42 -13.74
C ALA A 254 -5.59 5.43 -12.73
N VAL A 255 -4.75 6.18 -12.02
CA VAL A 255 -5.22 7.23 -11.10
C VAL A 255 -6.02 8.29 -11.86
N ALA A 256 -5.49 8.77 -13.00
CA ALA A 256 -6.16 9.77 -13.82
C ALA A 256 -7.44 9.24 -14.46
N ASP A 257 -7.39 8.03 -15.01
CA ASP A 257 -8.52 7.41 -15.71
C ASP A 257 -9.71 7.14 -14.77
N ILE A 258 -9.44 6.73 -13.52
CA ILE A 258 -10.48 6.36 -12.55
C ILE A 258 -11.01 7.59 -11.78
N THR A 259 -10.12 8.53 -11.43
CA THR A 259 -10.50 9.67 -10.57
C THR A 259 -10.81 10.94 -11.36
N GLY A 260 -10.45 11.00 -12.65
CA GLY A 260 -10.56 12.20 -13.49
C GLY A 260 -9.58 13.32 -13.12
N ARG A 261 -8.59 13.06 -12.26
CA ARG A 261 -7.59 14.04 -11.79
C ARG A 261 -6.19 13.50 -11.97
N GLN A 262 -5.24 14.38 -12.28
CA GLN A 262 -3.84 13.98 -12.36
C GLN A 262 -3.32 13.53 -10.98
N PRO A 263 -2.52 12.46 -10.91
CA PRO A 263 -1.88 12.03 -9.67
C PRO A 263 -0.91 13.10 -9.16
N ILE A 264 -0.77 13.18 -7.84
CA ILE A 264 0.11 14.11 -7.14
C ILE A 264 1.57 13.70 -7.37
N GLY A 265 2.38 14.65 -7.85
CA GLY A 265 3.83 14.46 -8.04
C GLY A 265 4.65 14.72 -6.78
N LEU A 266 5.94 14.35 -6.80
CA LEU A 266 6.84 14.54 -5.66
C LEU A 266 7.00 16.02 -5.29
N GLU A 267 7.18 16.90 -6.27
CA GLU A 267 7.34 18.34 -6.06
C GLU A 267 6.10 18.94 -5.40
N GLU A 268 4.92 18.57 -5.88
CA GLU A 268 3.66 19.01 -5.31
C GLU A 268 3.48 18.45 -3.89
N TYR A 269 3.79 17.18 -3.67
CA TYR A 269 3.67 16.54 -2.37
C TYR A 269 4.53 17.23 -1.31
N VAL A 270 5.80 17.49 -1.62
CA VAL A 270 6.74 18.14 -0.68
C VAL A 270 6.38 19.61 -0.46
N GLY A 271 5.82 20.30 -1.47
CA GLY A 271 5.38 21.70 -1.36
C GLY A 271 4.11 21.92 -0.52
N ARG A 272 3.37 20.86 -0.17
CA ARG A 272 2.17 20.92 0.70
C ARG A 272 2.50 20.90 2.20
N GLY A 273 3.76 20.61 2.57
CA GLY A 273 4.23 20.46 3.95
C GLY A 273 4.83 21.71 4.57
#